data_AF-A0AAD9KUQ5-F1
#
_entry.id   AF-A0AAD9KUQ5-F1
#
_cell.length_a   1.000
_cell.length_b   1.000
_cell.length_c   1.000
_cell.angle_alpha   90.00
_cell.angle_beta   90.00
_cell.angle_gamma   90.00
#
_symmetry.space_group_name_H-M   'P 1'
#
loop_
_entity.id
_entity.type
_entity.pdbx_description
1 polymer ?
#
loop_
_entity_poly.entity_id
_entity_poly.type
_entity_poly.pdbx_seq_one_letter_code
_entity_poly.pdbx_strand_id
1 'polypeptide(L)'
;MTETYRQLLQLLPAATCKKLLLMDNACHLRPLELAAKMATLRLYNAILQTTGVYLVKTETHGPLTHKWYDLTEYEGFGVGTRREYSPIKFLLELEQSDLFSDECRALMSQAPTRQWVDAKMRISRPFLFAWFLVRISYICAFFLFENSEFSTSHRNDTIDSLNCGNAVFEMPYWAGMTTTLYVFTLSAMILLVDVTEAAYFLLHNGRWRRWRSEGVVSGRKAALHHNFYRVCQLVFVVMAMFRSTAWLFPATKIPLMSELSRITACLLLPWTLLYFVQLLPSIGYFTVIIQTMLRDMLNFMVIFVIILVPFSYVFHMMVNYYSEQGCIEAFGSLQRSLYSTFTVILNMIDFTSYRLQSPGLVYGLHLLFVFTATLLLVNFLISLMSNSVIEINEQRDVVMLLQRLSVAMVMETRVGRVLKGYYCRRQREHFACCDGRVYVVHHCTCYDERVKNNLTNLTPVTNR
;
A
#
# COMPACT_ATOMS: atom_id res chain seq x y z
N MET A 1 18.40 -7.28 -29.73
CA MET A 1 18.96 -6.27 -28.80
C MET A 1 19.99 -6.85 -27.83
N THR A 2 19.64 -7.82 -26.98
CA THR A 2 20.61 -8.43 -26.03
C THR A 2 21.79 -9.12 -26.72
N GLU A 3 21.55 -9.81 -27.82
CA GLU A 3 22.61 -10.42 -28.63
C GLU A 3 23.51 -9.37 -29.28
N THR A 4 22.90 -8.32 -29.85
CA THR A 4 23.62 -7.17 -30.41
C THR A 4 24.50 -6.50 -29.37
N TYR A 5 23.99 -6.33 -28.14
CA TYR A 5 24.78 -5.83 -27.00
C TYR A 5 25.96 -6.74 -26.68
N ARG A 6 25.76 -8.06 -26.60
CA ARG A 6 26.85 -9.02 -26.33
C ARG A 6 27.90 -9.02 -27.44
N GLN A 7 27.49 -8.95 -28.70
CA GLN A 7 28.39 -8.85 -29.84
C GLN A 7 29.21 -7.54 -29.79
N LEU A 8 28.59 -6.41 -29.47
CA LEU A 8 29.29 -5.14 -29.29
C LEU A 8 30.31 -5.20 -28.15
N LEU A 9 29.98 -5.88 -27.05
CA LEU A 9 30.91 -6.08 -25.94
C LEU A 9 32.12 -6.94 -26.32
N GLN A 10 31.94 -7.94 -27.18
CA GLN A 10 33.04 -8.78 -27.66
C GLN A 10 34.00 -8.01 -28.58
N LEU A 11 33.51 -6.99 -29.29
CA LEU A 11 34.31 -6.17 -30.20
C LEU A 11 35.11 -5.06 -29.49
N LEU A 12 34.77 -4.73 -28.24
CA LEU A 12 35.36 -3.62 -27.50
C LEU A 12 36.39 -4.10 -26.47
N PRO A 13 37.54 -3.41 -26.31
CA PRO A 13 38.44 -3.65 -25.19
C PRO A 13 37.73 -3.46 -23.84
N ALA A 14 38.04 -4.31 -22.86
CA ALA A 14 37.38 -4.31 -21.55
C ALA A 14 37.44 -2.94 -20.84
N ALA A 15 38.55 -2.21 -20.97
CA ALA A 15 38.70 -0.86 -20.40
C ALA A 15 37.75 0.16 -21.05
N THR A 16 37.62 0.13 -22.38
CA THR A 16 36.72 1.00 -23.15
C THR A 16 35.27 0.67 -22.84
N CYS A 17 34.93 -0.61 -22.75
CA CYS A 17 33.61 -1.09 -22.33
C CYS A 17 33.23 -0.54 -20.95
N LYS A 18 34.11 -0.67 -19.96
CA LYS A 18 33.88 -0.13 -18.61
C LYS A 18 33.67 1.38 -18.63
N LYS A 19 34.48 2.12 -19.40
CA LYS A 19 34.33 3.57 -19.56
C LYS A 19 32.97 3.95 -20.15
N LEU A 20 32.51 3.23 -21.19
CA LEU A 20 31.23 3.50 -21.85
C LEU A 20 30.03 3.18 -20.93
N LEU A 21 30.07 2.08 -20.19
CA LEU A 21 28.99 1.69 -19.28
C LEU A 21 28.89 2.55 -18.02
N LEU A 22 29.95 3.30 -17.71
CA LEU A 22 29.98 4.27 -16.61
C LEU A 22 29.86 5.72 -17.09
N MET A 23 29.68 5.94 -18.41
CA MET A 23 29.52 7.27 -18.98
C MET A 23 28.09 7.78 -18.74
N ASP A 24 28.00 9.02 -18.26
CA ASP A 24 26.72 9.67 -18.00
C ASP A 24 26.17 10.30 -19.29
N ASN A 25 24.85 10.25 -19.47
CA ASN A 25 24.16 10.99 -20.52
C ASN A 25 23.88 12.46 -20.10
N ALA A 26 23.26 13.25 -20.98
CA ALA A 26 22.89 14.65 -20.71
C ALA A 26 21.93 14.82 -19.51
N CYS A 27 21.24 13.76 -19.09
CA CYS A 27 20.39 13.73 -17.91
C CYS A 27 21.09 13.15 -16.67
N HIS A 28 22.42 13.02 -16.69
CA HIS A 28 23.22 12.37 -15.65
C HIS A 28 22.79 10.93 -15.35
N LEU A 29 22.27 10.19 -16.34
CA LEU A 29 21.92 8.78 -16.20
C LEU A 29 22.92 7.90 -16.93
N ARG A 30 23.31 6.79 -16.29
CA ARG A 30 24.14 5.75 -16.91
C ARG A 30 23.30 4.75 -17.69
N PRO A 31 23.89 3.96 -18.60
CA PRO A 31 23.18 2.93 -19.35
C PRO A 31 22.35 1.97 -18.49
N LEU A 32 22.84 1.58 -17.29
CA LEU A 32 22.09 0.70 -16.37
C LEU A 32 20.83 1.40 -15.81
N GLU A 33 20.97 2.66 -15.41
CA GLU A 33 19.90 3.48 -14.84
C GLU A 33 18.85 3.84 -15.92
N LEU A 34 19.32 4.15 -17.12
CA LEU A 34 18.49 4.41 -18.28
C LEU A 34 17.70 3.17 -18.70
N ALA A 35 18.34 1.99 -18.71
CA ALA A 35 17.67 0.74 -19.03
C ALA A 35 16.55 0.43 -18.04
N ALA A 36 16.78 0.67 -16.74
CA ALA A 36 15.76 0.54 -15.70
C ALA A 36 14.62 1.56 -15.89
N LYS A 37 14.93 2.81 -16.19
CA LYS A 37 13.94 3.88 -16.39
C LYS A 37 13.08 3.68 -17.65
N MET A 38 13.65 3.13 -18.73
CA MET A 38 12.95 2.86 -19.99
C MET A 38 12.30 1.47 -20.04
N ALA A 39 12.24 0.75 -18.93
CA ALA A 39 11.66 -0.59 -18.86
C ALA A 39 12.31 -1.64 -19.79
N THR A 40 13.58 -1.45 -20.19
CA THR A 40 14.30 -2.42 -21.05
C THR A 40 14.97 -3.50 -20.20
N LEU A 41 14.15 -4.35 -19.57
CA LEU A 41 14.55 -5.26 -18.49
C LEU A 41 15.58 -6.31 -18.91
N ARG A 42 15.51 -6.80 -20.16
CA ARG A 42 16.53 -7.72 -20.71
C ARG A 42 17.90 -7.06 -20.84
N LEU A 43 17.93 -5.79 -21.26
CA LEU A 43 19.18 -5.02 -21.38
C LEU A 43 19.72 -4.67 -19.99
N TYR A 44 18.86 -4.28 -19.06
CA TYR A 44 19.22 -4.06 -17.65
C TYR A 44 19.94 -5.28 -17.06
N ASN A 45 19.36 -6.47 -17.22
CA ASN A 45 19.99 -7.70 -16.75
C ASN A 45 21.32 -7.99 -17.48
N ALA A 46 21.36 -7.82 -18.80
CA ALA A 46 22.57 -8.06 -19.58
C ALA A 46 23.72 -7.14 -19.12
N ILE A 47 23.44 -5.86 -18.83
CA ILE A 47 24.43 -4.91 -18.30
C ILE A 47 24.89 -5.33 -16.91
N LEU A 48 23.98 -5.74 -16.03
CA LEU A 48 24.33 -6.18 -14.66
C LEU A 48 25.22 -7.42 -14.66
N GLN A 49 25.06 -8.31 -15.66
CA GLN A 49 25.86 -9.51 -15.85
C GLN A 49 27.21 -9.27 -16.52
N THR A 50 27.51 -8.04 -16.97
CA THR A 50 28.77 -7.72 -17.66
C THR A 50 29.97 -7.84 -16.72
N THR A 51 30.89 -8.74 -17.06
CA THR A 51 32.11 -9.04 -16.29
C THR A 51 33.08 -7.87 -16.26
N GLY A 52 33.67 -7.58 -15.10
CA GLY A 52 34.65 -6.51 -14.90
C GLY A 52 34.05 -5.12 -14.71
N VAL A 53 32.72 -4.98 -14.85
CA VAL A 53 31.97 -3.74 -14.58
C VAL A 53 31.13 -3.91 -13.33
N TYR A 54 30.01 -4.63 -13.43
CA TYR A 54 29.12 -4.89 -12.30
C TYR A 54 29.32 -6.30 -11.73
N LEU A 55 29.56 -7.31 -12.56
CA LEU A 55 29.96 -8.64 -12.10
C LEU A 55 31.49 -8.70 -11.95
N VAL A 56 31.97 -8.74 -10.70
CA VAL A 56 33.41 -8.62 -10.39
C VAL A 56 34.10 -9.98 -10.32
N LYS A 57 33.48 -10.95 -9.66
CA LYS A 57 34.07 -12.27 -9.42
C LYS A 57 33.02 -13.36 -9.54
N THR A 58 33.41 -14.50 -10.10
CA THR A 58 32.64 -15.74 -10.03
C THR A 58 33.55 -16.80 -9.42
N GLU A 59 33.15 -17.34 -8.27
CA GLU A 59 33.88 -18.41 -7.58
C GLU A 59 33.06 -19.68 -7.64
N THR A 60 33.67 -20.79 -7.99
CA THR A 60 32.98 -22.08 -8.05
C THR A 60 33.57 -23.01 -6.99
N HIS A 61 32.75 -23.41 -6.02
CA HIS A 61 33.08 -24.34 -4.95
C HIS A 61 32.20 -25.58 -5.08
N GLY A 62 32.70 -26.60 -5.80
CA GLY A 62 31.97 -27.83 -6.08
C GLY A 62 30.67 -27.55 -6.85
N PRO A 63 29.48 -27.91 -6.31
CA PRO A 63 28.21 -27.65 -6.97
C PRO A 63 27.68 -26.23 -6.74
N LEU A 64 28.38 -25.35 -6.02
CA LEU A 64 27.94 -23.98 -5.75
C LEU A 64 28.79 -22.98 -6.56
N THR A 65 28.16 -22.06 -7.25
CA THR A 65 28.82 -20.93 -7.91
C THR A 65 28.37 -19.61 -7.29
N HIS A 66 29.34 -18.81 -6.84
CA HIS A 66 29.16 -17.55 -6.14
C HIS A 66 29.49 -16.41 -7.11
N LYS A 67 28.49 -15.62 -7.50
CA LYS A 67 28.64 -14.45 -8.36
C LYS A 67 28.61 -13.19 -7.51
N TRP A 68 29.65 -12.36 -7.61
CA TRP A 68 29.84 -11.15 -6.81
C TRP A 68 29.54 -9.91 -7.64
N TYR A 69 28.47 -9.19 -7.29
CA TYR A 69 28.02 -7.97 -7.96
C TYR A 69 28.43 -6.74 -7.16
N ASP A 70 29.18 -5.82 -7.78
CA ASP A 70 29.61 -4.55 -7.17
C ASP A 70 28.49 -3.51 -7.24
N LEU A 71 28.03 -3.07 -6.07
CA LEU A 71 26.98 -2.07 -5.89
C LEU A 71 27.47 -0.87 -5.10
N THR A 72 28.79 -0.70 -4.99
CA THR A 72 29.42 0.33 -4.14
C THR A 72 28.92 1.74 -4.48
N GLU A 73 28.71 2.03 -5.76
CA GLU A 73 28.23 3.34 -6.19
C GLU A 73 26.77 3.61 -5.79
N TYR A 74 25.94 2.58 -5.74
CA TYR A 74 24.50 2.72 -5.45
C TYR A 74 24.18 2.64 -3.96
N GLU A 75 24.96 1.90 -3.19
CA GLU A 75 24.70 1.67 -1.76
C GLU A 75 25.76 2.31 -0.85
N GLY A 76 26.82 2.89 -1.40
CA GLY A 76 27.88 3.58 -0.65
C GLY A 76 27.40 4.85 0.07
N PHE A 77 28.20 5.29 1.05
CA PHE A 77 27.91 6.46 1.90
C PHE A 77 28.92 7.63 1.77
N GLY A 78 29.82 7.54 0.78
CA GLY A 78 30.88 8.52 0.48
C GLY A 78 30.48 9.61 -0.53
N VAL A 79 31.40 10.54 -0.77
CA VAL A 79 31.26 11.56 -1.82
C VAL A 79 31.35 10.89 -3.19
N GLY A 80 30.42 11.18 -4.10
CA GLY A 80 30.36 10.57 -5.43
C GLY A 80 29.45 9.33 -5.56
N THR A 81 28.69 8.98 -4.51
CA THR A 81 27.72 7.88 -4.57
C THR A 81 26.46 8.26 -5.35
N ARG A 82 25.96 7.35 -6.17
CA ARG A 82 24.78 7.50 -7.03
C ARG A 82 23.52 6.90 -6.43
N ARG A 83 23.40 6.93 -5.09
CA ARG A 83 22.28 6.33 -4.35
C ARG A 83 20.91 6.88 -4.76
N GLU A 84 20.84 8.17 -5.07
CA GLU A 84 19.59 8.81 -5.52
C GLU A 84 19.10 8.30 -6.88
N TYR A 85 20.03 7.83 -7.71
CA TYR A 85 19.82 7.27 -9.05
C TYR A 85 19.88 5.73 -9.05
N SER A 86 19.66 5.09 -7.90
CA SER A 86 19.67 3.63 -7.80
C SER A 86 18.72 3.00 -8.84
N PRO A 87 19.21 2.06 -9.69
CA PRO A 87 18.39 1.44 -10.73
C PRO A 87 17.13 0.77 -10.19
N ILE A 88 17.22 0.22 -8.97
CA ILE A 88 16.10 -0.40 -8.28
C ILE A 88 14.99 0.63 -7.95
N LYS A 89 15.33 1.89 -7.72
CA LYS A 89 14.34 2.96 -7.51
C LYS A 89 13.53 3.21 -8.78
N PHE A 90 14.15 3.15 -9.96
CA PHE A 90 13.44 3.27 -11.23
C PHE A 90 12.51 2.09 -11.51
N LEU A 91 12.79 0.89 -10.97
CA LEU A 91 11.86 -0.25 -11.06
C LEU A 91 10.52 0.03 -10.35
N LEU A 92 10.49 0.91 -9.34
CA LEU A 92 9.25 1.34 -8.69
C LEU A 92 8.45 2.33 -9.55
N GLU A 93 9.07 2.94 -10.56
CA GLU A 93 8.46 3.94 -11.45
C GLU A 93 7.90 3.34 -12.74
N LEU A 94 8.03 2.02 -12.93
CA LEU A 94 7.54 1.28 -14.11
C LEU A 94 6.02 1.34 -14.26
N GLU A 95 5.57 1.24 -15.52
CA GLU A 95 4.15 1.19 -15.89
C GLU A 95 3.51 -0.19 -15.62
N GLN A 96 2.18 -0.26 -15.53
CA GLN A 96 1.47 -1.51 -15.24
C GLN A 96 1.82 -2.62 -16.21
N SER A 97 1.79 -2.29 -17.50
CA SER A 97 2.03 -3.21 -18.59
C SER A 97 3.41 -3.83 -18.47
N ASP A 98 4.39 -3.02 -18.11
CA ASP A 98 5.78 -3.44 -17.98
C ASP A 98 6.00 -4.21 -16.68
N LEU A 99 5.34 -3.81 -15.59
CA LEU A 99 5.39 -4.47 -14.29
C LEU A 99 4.85 -5.90 -14.35
N PHE A 100 3.77 -6.07 -15.10
CA PHE A 100 3.05 -7.31 -15.27
C PHE A 100 3.51 -8.12 -16.48
N SER A 101 4.58 -7.66 -17.15
CA SER A 101 5.25 -8.42 -18.19
C SER A 101 5.97 -9.64 -17.61
N ASP A 102 5.99 -10.73 -18.38
CA ASP A 102 6.79 -11.92 -18.05
C ASP A 102 8.29 -11.61 -17.93
N GLU A 103 8.76 -10.55 -18.60
CA GLU A 103 10.13 -10.08 -18.51
C GLU A 103 10.45 -9.50 -17.14
N CYS A 104 9.52 -8.74 -16.55
CA CYS A 104 9.68 -8.21 -15.20
C CYS A 104 9.63 -9.33 -14.17
N ARG A 105 8.72 -10.29 -14.35
CA ARG A 105 8.69 -11.51 -13.54
C ARG A 105 10.02 -12.26 -13.61
N ALA A 106 10.55 -12.46 -14.81
CA ALA A 106 11.84 -13.09 -15.02
C ALA A 106 12.96 -12.30 -14.32
N LEU A 107 13.01 -10.97 -14.48
CA LEU A 107 14.04 -10.13 -13.85
C LEU A 107 13.96 -10.14 -12.32
N MET A 108 12.76 -9.98 -11.76
CA MET A 108 12.54 -9.92 -10.31
C MET A 108 12.72 -11.28 -9.65
N SER A 109 12.50 -12.37 -10.39
CA SER A 109 12.85 -13.72 -9.95
C SER A 109 14.36 -13.99 -10.01
N GLN A 110 15.13 -13.23 -10.80
CA GLN A 110 16.57 -13.38 -10.84
C GLN A 110 17.18 -12.88 -9.54
N ALA A 111 18.18 -13.62 -9.11
CA ALA A 111 18.72 -13.47 -7.79
C ALA A 111 19.50 -12.17 -7.50
N PRO A 112 20.26 -11.51 -8.41
CA PRO A 112 20.98 -10.30 -8.01
C PRO A 112 20.02 -9.19 -7.59
N THR A 113 18.93 -8.98 -8.33
CA THR A 113 17.89 -8.00 -7.98
C THR A 113 17.13 -8.41 -6.72
N ARG A 114 16.70 -9.68 -6.62
CA ARG A 114 15.98 -10.18 -5.45
C ARG A 114 16.81 -10.09 -4.16
N GLN A 115 18.06 -10.56 -4.20
CA GLN A 115 18.97 -10.52 -3.06
C GLN A 115 19.32 -9.10 -2.65
N TRP A 116 19.47 -8.18 -3.61
CA TRP A 116 19.68 -6.76 -3.31
C TRP A 116 18.47 -6.18 -2.56
N VAL A 117 17.25 -6.42 -3.02
CA VAL A 117 16.02 -5.99 -2.32
C VAL A 117 15.92 -6.62 -0.92
N ASP A 118 16.17 -7.93 -0.81
CA ASP A 118 16.09 -8.66 0.47
C ASP A 118 17.16 -8.20 1.47
N ALA A 119 18.37 -7.85 1.01
CA ALA A 119 19.41 -7.27 1.86
C ALA A 119 18.97 -5.90 2.40
N LYS A 120 18.41 -5.05 1.53
CA LYS A 120 17.91 -3.72 1.89
C LYS A 120 16.77 -3.78 2.90
N MET A 121 15.83 -4.72 2.70
CA MET A 121 14.73 -4.95 3.62
C MET A 121 15.19 -5.49 4.99
N ARG A 122 16.23 -6.33 5.02
CA ARG A 122 16.81 -6.83 6.29
C ARG A 122 17.43 -5.71 7.13
N ILE A 123 18.05 -4.72 6.49
CA ILE A 123 18.60 -3.53 7.17
C ILE A 123 17.49 -2.68 7.79
N SER A 124 16.36 -2.49 7.08
CA SER A 124 15.27 -1.64 7.55
C SER A 124 14.32 -2.32 8.55
N ARG A 125 14.27 -3.66 8.58
CA ARG A 125 13.39 -4.47 9.44
C ARG A 125 13.32 -4.06 10.92
N PRO A 126 14.42 -3.85 11.66
CA PRO A 126 14.34 -3.49 13.09
C PRO A 126 13.64 -2.15 13.32
N PHE A 127 13.87 -1.16 12.46
CA PHE A 127 13.20 0.14 12.55
C PHE A 127 11.72 0.04 12.20
N LEU A 128 11.38 -0.77 11.19
CA LEU A 128 10.00 -1.05 10.85
C LEU A 128 9.26 -1.71 12.02
N PHE A 129 9.90 -2.65 12.70
CA PHE A 129 9.31 -3.31 13.86
C PHE A 129 9.15 -2.35 15.05
N ALA A 130 10.17 -1.54 15.35
CA ALA A 130 10.07 -0.52 16.39
C ALA A 130 8.95 0.49 16.10
N TRP A 131 8.84 0.95 14.86
CA TRP A 131 7.77 1.86 14.45
C TRP A 131 6.39 1.22 14.51
N PHE A 132 6.27 -0.05 14.12
CA PHE A 132 5.03 -0.82 14.28
C PHE A 132 4.59 -0.89 15.74
N LEU A 133 5.52 -1.16 16.68
CA LEU A 133 5.20 -1.18 18.11
C LEU A 133 4.72 0.18 18.63
N VAL A 134 5.37 1.27 18.22
CA VAL A 134 4.95 2.64 18.57
C VAL A 134 3.55 2.95 18.02
N ARG A 135 3.20 2.43 16.84
CA ARG A 135 1.87 2.61 16.25
C ARG A 135 0.81 1.81 17.00
N ILE A 136 1.10 0.57 17.37
CA ILE A 136 0.19 -0.23 18.21
C ILE A 136 -0.02 0.45 19.55
N SER A 137 1.04 0.89 20.23
CA SER A 137 0.92 1.55 21.53
C SER A 137 0.07 2.82 21.43
N TYR A 138 0.24 3.59 20.34
CA TYR A 138 -0.59 4.76 20.06
C TYR A 138 -2.06 4.40 19.86
N ILE A 139 -2.37 3.36 19.07
CA ILE A 139 -3.75 2.92 18.83
C ILE A 139 -4.42 2.47 20.13
N CYS A 140 -3.72 1.66 20.94
CA CYS A 140 -4.22 1.25 22.25
C CYS A 140 -4.49 2.45 23.15
N ALA A 141 -3.56 3.41 23.21
CA ALA A 141 -3.71 4.61 24.02
C ALA A 141 -4.86 5.50 23.50
N PHE A 142 -5.04 5.62 22.18
CA PHE A 142 -6.14 6.35 21.56
C PHE A 142 -7.50 5.77 21.96
N PHE A 143 -7.68 4.44 21.86
CA PHE A 143 -8.94 3.81 22.27
C PHE A 143 -9.21 3.94 23.78
N LEU A 144 -8.16 3.85 24.61
CA LEU A 144 -8.30 4.08 26.06
C LEU A 144 -8.71 5.52 26.37
N PHE A 145 -8.14 6.49 25.66
CA PHE A 145 -8.51 7.90 25.78
C PHE A 145 -9.95 8.17 25.38
N GLU A 146 -10.39 7.66 24.22
CA GLU A 146 -11.75 7.84 23.73
C GLU A 146 -12.79 7.22 24.68
N ASN A 147 -12.51 6.02 25.21
CA ASN A 147 -13.37 5.39 26.22
C ASN A 147 -13.45 6.21 27.52
N SER A 148 -12.33 6.82 27.94
CA SER A 148 -12.30 7.65 29.15
C SER A 148 -13.10 8.96 29.00
N GLU A 149 -13.11 9.55 27.81
CA GLU A 149 -13.86 10.78 27.53
C GLU A 149 -15.36 10.51 27.37
N PHE A 150 -15.74 9.39 26.75
CA PHE A 150 -17.15 8.99 26.67
C PHE A 150 -17.78 8.79 28.06
N SER A 151 -17.01 8.22 29.00
CA SER A 151 -17.42 8.05 30.40
C SER A 151 -17.77 9.36 31.11
N THR A 152 -16.98 10.41 30.89
CA THR A 152 -17.17 11.70 31.60
C THR A 152 -18.35 12.50 31.06
N SER A 153 -18.69 12.36 29.77
CA SER A 153 -19.84 13.04 29.17
C SER A 153 -21.18 12.55 29.74
N HIS A 154 -21.36 11.23 29.88
CA HIS A 154 -22.59 10.66 30.45
C HIS A 154 -22.77 10.96 31.94
N ARG A 155 -21.68 11.26 32.67
CA ARG A 155 -21.72 11.58 34.10
C ARG A 155 -22.25 12.99 34.38
N ASN A 156 -22.30 13.87 33.37
CA ASN A 156 -22.88 15.22 33.49
C ASN A 156 -24.34 15.30 33.05
N ASP A 157 -24.82 14.34 32.27
CA ASP A 157 -26.23 14.20 31.88
C ASP A 157 -26.98 13.33 32.90
N THR A 158 -26.93 13.71 34.18
CA THR A 158 -27.65 13.03 35.26
C THR A 158 -29.09 13.50 35.37
N ILE A 159 -29.89 13.40 34.31
CA ILE A 159 -31.36 13.26 34.35
C ILE A 159 -31.74 12.54 33.04
N ASP A 160 -32.25 11.30 33.09
CA ASP A 160 -32.95 10.53 32.03
C ASP A 160 -32.32 9.28 31.36
N SER A 161 -31.07 8.89 31.57
CA SER A 161 -30.53 7.65 30.93
C SER A 161 -30.35 6.46 31.88
N LEU A 162 -31.46 5.95 32.44
CA LEU A 162 -31.46 4.83 33.39
C LEU A 162 -31.34 3.42 32.77
N ASN A 163 -30.97 3.23 31.50
CA ASN A 163 -31.06 1.88 30.88
C ASN A 163 -29.87 1.40 30.02
N CYS A 164 -28.74 2.11 29.98
CA CYS A 164 -27.50 1.60 29.36
C CYS A 164 -26.34 1.58 30.36
N GLY A 165 -26.57 0.98 31.53
CA GLY A 165 -25.54 0.74 32.54
C GLY A 165 -24.63 -0.42 32.14
N ASN A 166 -23.74 -0.20 31.17
CA ASN A 166 -22.58 -1.08 31.02
C ASN A 166 -21.46 -0.57 31.93
N ALA A 167 -20.81 -1.48 32.64
CA ALA A 167 -19.67 -1.20 33.51
C ALA A 167 -18.59 -0.42 32.74
N VAL A 168 -18.61 0.91 32.87
CA VAL A 168 -17.60 1.77 32.30
C VAL A 168 -16.33 1.57 33.12
N PHE A 169 -15.22 1.27 32.46
CA PHE A 169 -13.93 1.10 33.12
C PHE A 169 -13.54 2.42 33.79
N GLU A 170 -13.75 2.53 35.10
CA GLU A 170 -13.39 3.71 35.88
C GLU A 170 -11.87 3.79 36.04
N MET A 171 -11.24 4.58 35.18
CA MET A 171 -9.82 4.91 35.31
C MET A 171 -9.60 5.87 36.50
N PRO A 172 -8.64 5.59 37.39
CA PRO A 172 -8.21 6.53 38.42
C PRO A 172 -7.83 7.88 37.80
N TYR A 173 -8.13 9.00 38.46
CA TYR A 173 -7.89 10.35 37.94
C TYR A 173 -6.45 10.58 37.44
N TRP A 174 -5.45 10.07 38.17
CA TRP A 174 -4.04 10.14 37.78
C TRP A 174 -3.70 9.26 36.57
N ALA A 175 -4.38 8.11 36.41
CA ALA A 175 -4.27 7.25 35.22
C ALA A 175 -4.91 7.91 34.00
N GLY A 176 -6.03 8.61 34.17
CA GLY A 176 -6.64 9.45 33.14
C GLY A 176 -5.69 10.57 32.68
N MET A 177 -5.13 11.34 33.62
CA MET A 177 -4.24 12.46 33.28
C MET A 177 -2.90 12.01 32.67
N THR A 178 -2.38 10.85 33.07
CA THR A 178 -1.15 10.28 32.47
C THR A 178 -1.43 9.72 31.08
N THR A 179 -2.57 9.06 30.85
CA THR A 179 -2.96 8.57 29.53
C THR A 179 -3.27 9.71 28.55
N THR A 180 -3.90 10.81 28.98
CA THR A 180 -4.12 11.99 28.13
C THR A 180 -2.79 12.64 27.72
N LEU A 181 -1.87 12.83 28.66
CA LEU A 181 -0.52 13.36 28.39
C LEU A 181 0.27 12.44 27.46
N TYR A 182 0.18 11.13 27.67
CA TYR A 182 0.85 10.12 26.85
C TYR A 182 0.30 10.09 25.42
N VAL A 183 -1.02 10.13 25.24
CA VAL A 183 -1.66 10.20 23.92
C VAL A 183 -1.29 11.48 23.21
N PHE A 184 -1.23 12.62 23.92
CA PHE A 184 -0.87 13.89 23.32
C PHE A 184 0.61 13.97 22.91
N THR A 185 1.51 13.45 23.74
CA THR A 185 2.95 13.44 23.44
C THR A 185 3.28 12.47 22.29
N LEU A 186 2.69 11.27 22.28
CA LEU A 186 2.83 10.34 21.17
C LEU A 186 2.13 10.84 19.90
N SER A 187 0.93 11.43 20.01
CA SER A 187 0.26 12.01 18.84
C SER A 187 1.10 13.13 18.25
N ALA A 188 1.65 14.04 19.07
CA ALA A 188 2.54 15.10 18.59
C ALA A 188 3.79 14.54 17.91
N MET A 189 4.43 13.52 18.49
CA MET A 189 5.60 12.85 17.88
C MET A 189 5.24 12.20 16.53
N ILE A 190 4.15 11.46 16.48
CA ILE A 190 3.67 10.78 15.28
C ILE A 190 3.26 11.79 14.20
N LEU A 191 2.53 12.84 14.59
CA LEU A 191 2.11 13.93 13.72
C LEU A 191 3.34 14.67 13.17
N LEU A 192 4.37 14.94 13.97
CA LEU A 192 5.60 15.57 13.48
C LEU A 192 6.32 14.69 12.44
N VAL A 193 6.43 13.38 12.68
CA VAL A 193 7.05 12.46 11.73
C VAL A 193 6.22 12.34 10.44
N ASP A 194 4.90 12.28 10.56
CA ASP A 194 4.01 12.13 9.40
C ASP A 194 3.86 13.44 8.61
N VAL A 195 3.82 14.60 9.28
CA VAL A 195 3.79 15.94 8.66
C VAL A 195 5.11 16.24 7.96
N THR A 196 6.26 15.90 8.56
CA THR A 196 7.56 16.09 7.90
C THR A 196 7.68 15.22 6.64
N GLU A 197 7.12 14.01 6.66
CA GLU A 197 7.01 13.18 5.46
C GLU A 197 6.08 13.81 4.41
N ALA A 198 4.88 14.22 4.80
CA ALA A 198 3.92 14.82 3.89
C ALA A 198 4.51 16.10 3.25
N ALA A 199 5.14 16.95 4.04
CA ALA A 199 5.83 18.15 3.57
C ALA A 199 7.00 17.79 2.63
N TYR A 200 7.84 16.81 2.97
CA TYR A 200 8.93 16.36 2.11
C TYR A 200 8.40 15.82 0.76
N PHE A 201 7.33 15.03 0.79
CA PHE A 201 6.69 14.53 -0.41
C PHE A 201 6.15 15.67 -1.28
N LEU A 202 5.44 16.63 -0.68
CA LEU A 202 4.85 17.75 -1.40
C LEU A 202 5.90 18.70 -1.98
N LEU A 203 6.92 19.04 -1.18
CA LEU A 203 7.97 20.01 -1.54
C LEU A 203 9.00 19.41 -2.49
N HIS A 204 9.52 18.22 -2.20
CA HIS A 204 10.59 17.64 -3.00
C HIS A 204 10.06 17.04 -4.29
N ASN A 205 8.85 16.47 -4.30
CA ASN A 205 8.33 15.98 -5.56
C ASN A 205 7.80 17.08 -6.45
N GLY A 206 7.39 18.27 -5.99
CA GLY A 206 7.08 19.45 -6.83
C GLY A 206 6.18 19.21 -8.06
N ARG A 207 5.57 18.03 -8.16
CA ARG A 207 5.00 17.41 -9.35
C ARG A 207 3.56 17.02 -9.05
N TRP A 208 2.87 17.84 -8.25
CA TRP A 208 1.40 17.79 -8.09
C TRP A 208 0.70 17.81 -9.47
N ARG A 209 1.30 18.47 -10.47
CA ARG A 209 0.86 18.41 -11.87
C ARG A 209 0.97 17.02 -12.52
N ARG A 210 1.96 16.20 -12.15
CA ARG A 210 2.11 14.84 -12.68
C ARG A 210 1.21 13.83 -11.96
N TRP A 211 0.95 14.04 -10.67
CA TRP A 211 -0.10 13.32 -9.93
C TRP A 211 -1.48 13.45 -10.61
N ARG A 212 -1.83 14.64 -11.10
CA ARG A 212 -3.11 14.90 -11.79
C ARG A 212 -3.16 14.42 -13.25
N SER A 213 -2.03 14.36 -13.96
CA SER A 213 -2.00 13.87 -15.35
C SER A 213 -1.82 12.35 -15.47
N GLU A 214 -1.20 11.69 -14.48
CA GLU A 214 -0.88 10.26 -14.54
C GLU A 214 -1.83 9.39 -13.68
N GLY A 215 -2.54 9.97 -12.69
CA GLY A 215 -3.37 9.20 -11.74
C GLY A 215 -4.72 8.69 -12.26
N VAL A 216 -5.19 9.19 -13.41
CA VAL A 216 -6.48 8.77 -14.00
C VAL A 216 -6.30 7.96 -15.28
N VAL A 217 -5.13 8.01 -15.92
CA VAL A 217 -4.89 7.41 -17.25
C VAL A 217 -3.68 6.46 -17.32
N SER A 218 -2.71 6.54 -16.41
CA SER A 218 -1.50 5.69 -16.45
C SER A 218 -1.50 4.67 -15.30
N GLY A 219 -1.61 3.39 -15.65
CA GLY A 219 -1.77 2.24 -14.74
C GLY A 219 -0.61 1.94 -13.78
N ARG A 220 0.10 2.91 -13.18
CA ARG A 220 1.20 2.64 -12.25
C ARG A 220 0.70 2.12 -10.88
N LYS A 221 0.22 0.87 -10.81
CA LYS A 221 -0.37 0.23 -9.61
C LYS A 221 0.61 0.07 -8.44
N ALA A 222 1.91 -0.17 -8.66
CA ALA A 222 2.87 -0.42 -7.57
C ALA A 222 3.12 0.80 -6.66
N ALA A 223 3.27 1.99 -7.25
CA ALA A 223 3.36 3.25 -6.50
C ALA A 223 2.03 3.64 -5.84
N LEU A 224 0.91 3.19 -6.41
CA LEU A 224 -0.45 3.52 -5.97
C LEU A 224 -0.79 2.95 -4.58
N HIS A 225 -0.35 1.73 -4.25
CA HIS A 225 -0.63 1.10 -2.95
C HIS A 225 0.08 1.84 -1.80
N HIS A 226 1.34 2.23 -2.00
CA HIS A 226 2.07 3.03 -1.01
C HIS A 226 1.45 4.44 -0.87
N ASN A 227 1.04 5.04 -2.00
CA ASN A 227 0.37 6.33 -1.99
C ASN A 227 -0.98 6.30 -1.27
N PHE A 228 -1.75 5.20 -1.37
CA PHE A 228 -3.00 5.03 -0.63
C PHE A 228 -2.76 5.16 0.88
N TYR A 229 -1.78 4.43 1.43
CA TYR A 229 -1.44 4.52 2.85
C TYR A 229 -0.98 5.91 3.26
N ARG A 230 -0.23 6.62 2.41
CA ARG A 230 0.17 8.02 2.65
C ARG A 230 -1.03 8.96 2.69
N VAL A 231 -2.00 8.79 1.81
CA VAL A 231 -3.24 9.60 1.82
C VAL A 231 -4.05 9.30 3.08
N CYS A 232 -4.22 8.03 3.45
CA CYS A 232 -4.87 7.66 4.71
C CYS A 232 -4.17 8.28 5.92
N GLN A 233 -2.82 8.26 5.96
CA GLN A 233 -2.04 8.91 7.01
C GLN A 233 -2.19 10.43 7.01
N LEU A 234 -2.21 11.07 5.85
CA LEU A 234 -2.42 12.52 5.73
C LEU A 234 -3.80 12.93 6.27
N VAL A 235 -4.86 12.22 5.87
CA VAL A 235 -6.22 12.48 6.36
C VAL A 235 -6.28 12.26 7.87
N PHE A 236 -5.67 11.19 8.36
CA PHE A 236 -5.58 10.91 9.79
C PHE A 236 -4.89 12.04 10.56
N VAL A 237 -3.75 12.52 10.07
CA VAL A 237 -2.99 13.64 10.64
C VAL A 237 -3.84 14.90 10.72
N VAL A 238 -4.55 15.26 9.65
CA VAL A 238 -5.41 16.45 9.61
C VAL A 238 -6.54 16.34 10.63
N MET A 239 -7.21 15.19 10.72
CA MET A 239 -8.30 14.96 11.67
C MET A 239 -7.80 14.94 13.12
N ALA A 240 -6.64 14.33 13.39
CA ALA A 240 -6.02 14.32 14.70
C ALA A 240 -5.55 15.71 15.14
N MET A 241 -5.03 16.52 14.22
CA MET A 241 -4.71 17.94 14.48
C MET A 241 -5.97 18.70 14.87
N PHE A 242 -7.06 18.55 14.11
CA PHE A 242 -8.34 19.19 14.43
C PHE A 242 -8.90 18.74 15.80
N ARG A 243 -8.77 17.46 16.13
CA ARG A 243 -9.18 16.91 17.43
C ARG A 243 -8.35 17.49 18.58
N SER A 244 -7.04 17.64 18.38
CA SER A 244 -6.13 18.20 19.37
C SER A 244 -6.43 19.68 19.64
N THR A 245 -6.73 20.46 18.60
CA THR A 245 -7.10 21.88 18.76
C THR A 245 -8.46 22.03 19.44
N ALA A 246 -9.44 21.18 19.12
CA ALA A 246 -10.73 21.15 19.80
C ALA A 246 -10.64 20.80 21.30
N TRP A 247 -9.62 20.06 21.71
CA TRP A 247 -9.36 19.77 23.13
C TRP A 247 -8.68 20.94 23.85
N LEU A 248 -7.67 21.56 23.21
CA LEU A 248 -6.96 22.74 23.74
C LEU A 248 -7.88 23.96 23.89
N PHE A 249 -8.84 24.13 22.98
CA PHE A 249 -9.79 25.24 22.99
C PHE A 249 -11.22 24.72 23.17
N PRO A 250 -11.67 24.45 24.42
CA PRO A 250 -13.00 23.91 24.68
C PRO A 250 -14.15 24.83 24.23
N ALA A 251 -13.88 26.12 23.98
CA ALA A 251 -14.83 27.08 23.44
C ALA A 251 -15.18 26.85 21.95
N THR A 252 -14.37 26.08 21.21
CA THR A 252 -14.60 25.77 19.78
C THR A 252 -15.09 24.32 19.58
N LYS A 253 -15.76 23.73 20.57
CA LYS A 253 -16.34 22.39 20.45
C LYS A 253 -17.51 22.41 19.45
N ILE A 254 -17.22 22.10 18.20
CA ILE A 254 -18.25 21.76 17.22
C ILE A 254 -18.50 20.25 17.34
N PRO A 255 -19.65 19.81 17.90
CA PRO A 255 -19.89 18.39 18.21
C PRO A 255 -19.78 17.51 16.96
N LEU A 256 -20.29 17.98 15.82
CA LEU A 256 -20.23 17.26 14.55
C LEU A 256 -18.80 16.91 14.13
N MET A 257 -17.85 17.83 14.28
CA MET A 257 -16.49 17.63 13.81
C MET A 257 -15.68 16.73 14.74
N SER A 258 -16.01 16.73 16.04
CA SER A 258 -15.50 15.75 16.99
C SER A 258 -15.95 14.34 16.61
N GLU A 259 -17.24 14.13 16.36
CA GLU A 259 -17.77 12.81 15.98
C GLU A 259 -17.23 12.32 14.62
N LEU A 260 -17.11 13.22 13.64
CA LEU A 260 -16.45 12.91 12.37
C LEU A 260 -15.00 12.48 12.58
N SER A 261 -14.27 13.11 13.50
CA SER A 261 -12.90 12.71 13.82
C SER A 261 -12.82 11.30 14.45
N ARG A 262 -13.79 10.92 15.29
CA ARG A 262 -13.86 9.56 15.88
C ARG A 262 -14.11 8.51 14.80
N ILE A 263 -15.11 8.73 13.95
CA ILE A 263 -15.48 7.81 12.86
C ILE A 263 -14.31 7.64 11.89
N THR A 264 -13.70 8.76 11.48
CA THR A 264 -12.55 8.74 10.56
C THR A 264 -11.32 8.07 11.19
N ALA A 265 -11.04 8.30 12.47
CA ALA A 265 -9.97 7.60 13.18
C ALA A 265 -10.21 6.09 13.22
N CYS A 266 -11.43 5.65 13.55
CA CYS A 266 -11.81 4.23 13.55
C CYS A 266 -11.59 3.59 12.17
N LEU A 267 -11.95 4.31 11.10
CA LEU A 267 -11.75 3.82 9.74
C LEU A 267 -10.27 3.79 9.33
N LEU A 268 -9.48 4.82 9.67
CA LEU A 268 -8.13 5.04 9.15
C LEU A 268 -7.03 4.31 9.92
N LEU A 269 -7.18 4.12 11.23
CA LEU A 269 -6.17 3.44 12.07
C LEU A 269 -5.87 2.00 11.62
N PRO A 270 -6.86 1.14 11.28
CA PRO A 270 -6.58 -0.20 10.76
C PRO A 270 -5.73 -0.19 9.50
N TRP A 271 -5.92 0.79 8.60
CA TRP A 271 -5.09 0.92 7.39
C TRP A 271 -3.63 1.22 7.73
N THR A 272 -3.37 1.98 8.80
CA THR A 272 -2.00 2.21 9.26
C THR A 272 -1.33 0.94 9.78
N LEU A 273 -2.09 -0.01 10.35
CA LEU A 273 -1.57 -1.31 10.77
C LEU A 273 -1.36 -2.26 9.58
N LEU A 274 -2.31 -2.27 8.64
CA LEU A 274 -2.19 -3.07 7.41
C LEU A 274 -0.93 -2.70 6.60
N TYR A 275 -0.50 -1.44 6.66
CA TYR A 275 0.77 -1.00 6.09
C TYR A 275 1.99 -1.78 6.63
N PHE A 276 2.00 -2.20 7.89
CA PHE A 276 3.09 -3.01 8.44
C PHE A 276 2.88 -4.50 8.16
N VAL A 277 1.62 -4.96 8.16
CA VAL A 277 1.27 -6.35 7.83
C VAL A 277 1.69 -6.70 6.39
N GLN A 278 1.66 -5.73 5.46
CA GLN A 278 2.10 -5.93 4.06
C GLN A 278 3.56 -6.42 3.93
N LEU A 279 4.37 -6.26 4.99
CA LEU A 279 5.78 -6.64 5.01
C LEU A 279 6.00 -8.09 5.41
N LEU A 280 4.97 -8.75 5.96
CA LEU A 280 5.05 -10.14 6.34
C LEU A 280 5.02 -11.04 5.10
N PRO A 281 5.93 -12.01 4.97
CA PRO A 281 6.04 -12.84 3.77
C PRO A 281 4.77 -13.65 3.48
N SER A 282 4.07 -14.10 4.52
CA SER A 282 2.89 -14.96 4.38
C SER A 282 1.60 -14.18 4.16
N ILE A 283 1.46 -13.00 4.78
CA ILE A 283 0.19 -12.26 4.83
C ILE A 283 0.21 -11.05 3.89
N GLY A 284 1.39 -10.54 3.53
CA GLY A 284 1.49 -9.23 2.91
C GLY A 284 0.81 -9.12 1.54
N TYR A 285 0.74 -10.21 0.78
CA TYR A 285 0.07 -10.18 -0.52
C TYR A 285 -1.45 -10.00 -0.38
N PHE A 286 -2.05 -10.49 0.72
CA PHE A 286 -3.47 -10.30 0.99
C PHE A 286 -3.83 -8.84 1.24
N THR A 287 -2.93 -8.03 1.80
CA THR A 287 -3.22 -6.60 1.99
C THR A 287 -3.34 -5.89 0.64
N VAL A 288 -2.57 -6.30 -0.37
CA VAL A 288 -2.67 -5.79 -1.75
C VAL A 288 -3.99 -6.16 -2.38
N ILE A 289 -4.40 -7.42 -2.17
CA ILE A 289 -5.69 -7.92 -2.62
C ILE A 289 -6.82 -7.09 -2.01
N ILE A 290 -6.82 -6.89 -0.69
CA ILE A 290 -7.83 -6.08 0.01
C ILE A 290 -7.88 -4.65 -0.54
N GLN A 291 -6.74 -4.02 -0.79
CA GLN A 291 -6.69 -2.67 -1.36
C GLN A 291 -7.24 -2.61 -2.79
N THR A 292 -6.91 -3.61 -3.60
CA THR A 292 -7.43 -3.69 -4.96
C THR A 292 -8.93 -3.94 -4.97
N MET A 293 -9.39 -4.88 -4.15
CA MET A 293 -10.81 -5.15 -3.89
C MET A 293 -11.56 -3.88 -3.47
N LEU A 294 -11.00 -3.08 -2.55
CA LEU A 294 -11.60 -1.83 -2.11
C LEU A 294 -11.70 -0.80 -3.25
N ARG A 295 -10.66 -0.69 -4.08
CA ARG A 295 -10.69 0.19 -5.27
C ARG A 295 -11.78 -0.24 -6.25
N ASP A 296 -11.88 -1.53 -6.52
CA ASP A 296 -12.88 -2.08 -7.43
C ASP A 296 -14.29 -1.85 -6.89
N MET A 297 -14.48 -2.04 -5.57
CA MET A 297 -15.72 -1.70 -4.87
C MET A 297 -16.04 -0.20 -4.98
N LEU A 298 -15.07 0.71 -4.80
CA LEU A 298 -15.30 2.16 -4.91
C LEU A 298 -15.68 2.58 -6.34
N ASN A 299 -15.06 1.99 -7.36
CA ASN A 299 -15.47 2.24 -8.75
C ASN A 299 -16.89 1.73 -9.01
N PHE A 300 -17.22 0.57 -8.43
CA PHE A 300 -18.53 -0.04 -8.52
C PHE A 300 -19.63 0.71 -7.73
N MET A 301 -19.25 1.41 -6.65
CA MET A 301 -20.17 2.20 -5.84
C MET A 301 -20.92 3.25 -6.66
N VAL A 302 -20.35 3.77 -7.75
CA VAL A 302 -21.05 4.70 -8.65
C VAL A 302 -22.27 4.04 -9.29
N ILE A 303 -22.10 2.82 -9.83
CA ILE A 303 -23.20 2.04 -10.42
C ILE A 303 -24.22 1.69 -9.33
N PHE A 304 -23.73 1.33 -8.15
CA PHE A 304 -24.57 1.02 -6.99
C PHE A 304 -25.44 2.20 -6.57
N VAL A 305 -24.88 3.41 -6.48
CA VAL A 305 -25.62 4.64 -6.10
C VAL A 305 -26.65 5.02 -7.17
N ILE A 306 -26.33 4.87 -8.46
CA ILE A 306 -27.26 5.14 -9.57
C ILE A 306 -28.52 4.28 -9.47
N ILE A 307 -28.40 3.04 -8.97
CA ILE A 307 -29.54 2.14 -8.77
C ILE A 307 -30.19 2.39 -7.40
N LEU A 308 -29.41 2.53 -6.33
CA LEU A 308 -29.92 2.65 -4.96
C LEU A 308 -30.80 3.89 -4.76
N VAL A 309 -30.39 5.05 -5.28
CA VAL A 309 -31.08 6.32 -5.02
C VAL A 309 -32.51 6.35 -5.60
N PRO A 310 -32.74 5.99 -6.88
CA PRO A 310 -34.10 5.91 -7.42
C PRO A 310 -34.98 4.89 -6.70
N PHE A 311 -34.48 3.68 -6.43
CA PHE A 311 -35.26 2.66 -5.71
C PHE A 311 -35.61 3.13 -4.29
N SER A 312 -34.68 3.76 -3.58
CA SER A 312 -34.94 4.36 -2.28
C SER A 312 -36.01 5.45 -2.32
N TYR A 313 -36.02 6.28 -3.38
CA TYR A 313 -37.08 7.27 -3.56
C TYR A 313 -38.44 6.62 -3.80
N VAL A 314 -38.50 5.58 -4.63
CA VAL A 314 -39.76 4.85 -4.90
C VAL A 314 -40.24 4.11 -3.65
N PHE A 315 -39.36 3.48 -2.87
CA PHE A 315 -39.72 2.89 -1.58
C PHE A 315 -40.27 3.92 -0.61
N HIS A 316 -39.62 5.09 -0.50
CA HIS A 316 -40.12 6.19 0.32
C HIS A 316 -41.54 6.61 -0.07
N MET A 317 -41.80 6.79 -1.38
CA MET A 317 -43.11 7.21 -1.86
C MET A 317 -44.17 6.12 -1.68
N MET A 318 -43.87 4.88 -2.11
CA MET A 318 -44.84 3.77 -2.11
C MET A 318 -45.20 3.31 -0.70
N VAL A 319 -44.21 3.17 0.18
CA VAL A 319 -44.45 2.70 1.55
C VAL A 319 -45.23 3.74 2.35
N ASN A 320 -44.94 5.04 2.19
CA ASN A 320 -45.68 6.08 2.89
C ASN A 320 -47.09 6.31 2.32
N TYR A 321 -47.29 6.11 1.01
CA TYR A 321 -48.60 6.30 0.37
C TYR A 321 -49.58 5.17 0.69
N TYR A 322 -49.09 3.91 0.75
CA TYR A 322 -49.94 2.74 0.97
C TYR A 322 -49.97 2.23 2.42
N SER A 323 -49.32 2.93 3.36
CA SER A 323 -49.34 2.54 4.78
C SER A 323 -50.67 2.88 5.43
N GLU A 324 -51.32 1.89 6.05
CA GLU A 324 -52.52 2.09 6.85
C GLU A 324 -52.20 2.59 8.28
N GLN A 325 -50.96 2.41 8.72
CA GLN A 325 -50.48 2.74 10.08
C GLN A 325 -49.90 4.16 10.19
N GLY A 326 -50.02 4.97 9.14
CA GLY A 326 -49.36 6.28 9.05
C GLY A 326 -47.89 6.16 8.63
N CYS A 327 -47.07 7.18 8.94
CA CYS A 327 -45.67 7.24 8.52
C CYS A 327 -44.84 6.12 9.18
N ILE A 328 -44.30 5.20 8.37
CA ILE A 328 -43.37 4.17 8.85
C ILE A 328 -42.00 4.81 9.07
N GLU A 329 -41.47 4.78 10.30
CA GLU A 329 -40.23 5.47 10.65
C GLU A 329 -39.03 5.11 9.76
N ALA A 330 -38.96 3.85 9.31
CA ALA A 330 -37.91 3.33 8.44
C ALA A 330 -37.87 4.03 7.06
N PHE A 331 -39.03 4.47 6.57
CA PHE A 331 -39.17 5.12 5.27
C PHE A 331 -39.68 6.56 5.40
N GLY A 332 -39.69 7.15 6.59
CA GLY A 332 -40.30 8.47 6.83
C GLY A 332 -39.56 9.65 6.21
N SER A 333 -38.26 9.51 5.92
CA SER A 333 -37.46 10.53 5.23
C SER A 333 -36.58 9.90 4.16
N LEU A 334 -36.13 10.68 3.17
CA LEU A 334 -35.28 10.19 2.10
C LEU A 334 -33.97 9.59 2.63
N GLN A 335 -33.35 10.20 3.64
CA GLN A 335 -32.12 9.70 4.26
C GLN A 335 -32.34 8.35 4.97
N ARG A 336 -33.44 8.21 5.71
CA ARG A 336 -33.80 6.94 6.35
C ARG A 336 -34.16 5.88 5.32
N SER A 337 -34.86 6.26 4.25
CA SER A 337 -35.19 5.37 3.13
C SER A 337 -33.92 4.84 2.44
N LEU A 338 -32.89 5.67 2.26
CA LEU A 338 -31.61 5.22 1.67
C LEU A 338 -30.94 4.14 2.54
N TYR A 339 -30.90 4.37 3.85
CA TYR A 339 -30.38 3.39 4.81
C TYR A 339 -31.23 2.11 4.83
N SER A 340 -32.55 2.24 4.92
CA SER A 340 -33.48 1.10 4.91
C SER A 340 -33.37 0.30 3.61
N THR A 341 -33.29 0.96 2.45
CA THR A 341 -33.11 0.31 1.15
C THR A 341 -31.77 -0.43 1.07
N PHE A 342 -30.69 0.12 1.65
CA PHE A 342 -29.43 -0.62 1.79
C PHE A 342 -29.58 -1.87 2.67
N THR A 343 -30.33 -1.78 3.78
CA THR A 343 -30.58 -2.94 4.65
C THR A 343 -31.50 -4.00 4.03
N VAL A 344 -32.34 -3.62 3.06
CA VAL A 344 -33.12 -4.58 2.25
C VAL A 344 -32.19 -5.47 1.41
N ILE A 345 -31.08 -4.95 0.88
CA ILE A 345 -30.07 -5.76 0.15
C ILE A 345 -29.49 -6.85 1.06
N LEU A 346 -29.30 -6.54 2.34
CA LEU A 346 -28.82 -7.45 3.37
C LEU A 346 -29.92 -8.37 3.94
N ASN A 347 -31.14 -8.29 3.41
CA ASN A 347 -32.30 -9.06 3.85
C ASN A 347 -32.64 -8.88 5.35
N MET A 348 -32.47 -7.65 5.87
CA MET A 348 -32.70 -7.32 7.29
C MET A 348 -34.11 -6.75 7.56
N ILE A 349 -34.81 -6.26 6.54
CA ILE A 349 -36.16 -5.68 6.68
C ILE A 349 -37.20 -6.66 6.13
N ASP A 350 -38.23 -6.92 6.94
CA ASP A 350 -39.37 -7.73 6.53
C ASP A 350 -40.61 -6.85 6.27
N PHE A 351 -40.99 -6.74 4.99
CA PHE A 351 -42.16 -5.97 4.57
C PHE A 351 -43.50 -6.61 4.94
N THR A 352 -43.52 -7.87 5.41
CA THR A 352 -44.75 -8.51 5.90
C THR A 352 -45.19 -7.98 7.26
N SER A 353 -44.28 -7.36 8.01
CA SER A 353 -44.57 -6.75 9.31
C SER A 353 -45.41 -5.47 9.21
N TYR A 354 -45.49 -4.85 8.04
CA TYR A 354 -46.21 -3.59 7.82
C TYR A 354 -47.62 -3.84 7.28
N ARG A 355 -48.61 -3.14 7.82
CA ARG A 355 -49.99 -3.16 7.30
C ARG A 355 -50.09 -2.20 6.11
N LEU A 356 -50.12 -2.77 4.91
CA LEU A 356 -50.15 -2.07 3.64
C LEU A 356 -51.50 -2.27 2.94
N GLN A 357 -52.09 -1.19 2.42
CA GLN A 357 -53.36 -1.23 1.70
C GLN A 357 -53.26 -1.97 0.36
N SER A 358 -52.09 -1.95 -0.28
CA SER A 358 -51.80 -2.70 -1.52
C SER A 358 -50.46 -3.45 -1.42
N PRO A 359 -50.41 -4.59 -0.71
CA PRO A 359 -49.16 -5.29 -0.44
C PRO A 359 -48.48 -5.81 -1.72
N GLY A 360 -49.26 -6.15 -2.75
CA GLY A 360 -48.74 -6.70 -4.01
C GLY A 360 -47.75 -5.79 -4.75
N LEU A 361 -48.00 -4.47 -4.79
CA LEU A 361 -47.12 -3.53 -5.49
C LEU A 361 -45.78 -3.36 -4.75
N VAL A 362 -45.82 -3.28 -3.42
CA VAL A 362 -44.63 -3.17 -2.58
C VAL A 362 -43.82 -4.47 -2.63
N TYR A 363 -44.47 -5.63 -2.60
CA TYR A 363 -43.79 -6.93 -2.76
C TYR A 363 -43.19 -7.10 -4.16
N GLY A 364 -43.89 -6.66 -5.21
CA GLY A 364 -43.34 -6.64 -6.57
C GLY A 364 -42.10 -5.74 -6.69
N LEU A 365 -42.15 -4.54 -6.11
CA LEU A 365 -41.01 -3.62 -6.06
C LEU A 365 -39.83 -4.21 -5.26
N HIS A 366 -40.12 -4.82 -4.10
CA HIS A 366 -39.12 -5.50 -3.29
C HIS A 366 -38.46 -6.65 -4.07
N LEU A 367 -39.24 -7.50 -4.72
CA LEU A 367 -38.72 -8.60 -5.54
C LEU A 367 -37.83 -8.09 -6.68
N LEU A 368 -38.28 -7.06 -7.41
CA LEU A 368 -37.51 -6.44 -8.50
C LEU A 368 -36.19 -5.86 -8.00
N PHE A 369 -36.22 -5.18 -6.85
CA PHE A 369 -35.03 -4.59 -6.25
C PHE A 369 -34.03 -5.66 -5.78
N VAL A 370 -34.48 -6.70 -5.07
CA VAL A 370 -33.60 -7.80 -4.61
C VAL A 370 -33.02 -8.55 -5.80
N PHE A 371 -33.80 -8.81 -6.85
CA PHE A 371 -33.28 -9.39 -8.07
C PHE A 371 -32.19 -8.52 -8.70
N THR A 372 -32.41 -7.21 -8.80
CA THR A 372 -31.44 -6.30 -9.42
C THR A 372 -30.20 -6.08 -8.55
N ALA A 373 -30.37 -5.74 -7.27
CA ALA A 373 -29.28 -5.37 -6.38
C ALA A 373 -28.54 -6.59 -5.82
N THR A 374 -29.25 -7.61 -5.35
CA THR A 374 -28.61 -8.77 -4.71
C THR A 374 -28.20 -9.83 -5.74
N LEU A 375 -29.04 -10.16 -6.73
CA LEU A 375 -28.70 -11.22 -7.70
C LEU A 375 -27.86 -10.72 -8.87
N LEU A 376 -28.12 -9.54 -9.42
CA LEU A 376 -27.32 -9.04 -10.55
C LEU A 376 -26.09 -8.29 -10.04
N LEU A 377 -26.30 -7.23 -9.26
CA LEU A 377 -25.26 -6.27 -8.93
C LEU A 377 -24.18 -6.87 -8.00
N VAL A 378 -24.55 -7.57 -6.93
CA VAL A 378 -23.55 -8.24 -6.06
C VAL A 378 -22.78 -9.33 -6.80
N ASN A 379 -23.43 -10.16 -7.63
CA ASN A 379 -22.72 -11.18 -8.42
C ASN A 379 -21.76 -10.57 -9.43
N PHE A 380 -22.14 -9.44 -10.05
CA PHE A 380 -21.25 -8.72 -10.95
C PHE A 380 -20.05 -8.11 -10.20
N LEU A 381 -20.26 -7.54 -9.02
CA LEU A 381 -19.17 -7.06 -8.16
C LEU A 381 -18.20 -8.19 -7.77
N ILE A 382 -18.72 -9.34 -7.35
CA ILE A 382 -17.91 -10.51 -7.00
C ILE A 382 -17.08 -10.97 -8.20
N SER A 383 -17.67 -11.01 -9.39
CA SER A 383 -16.97 -11.39 -10.62
C SER A 383 -15.82 -10.43 -10.94
N LEU A 384 -16.06 -9.11 -10.86
CA LEU A 384 -15.02 -8.09 -11.04
C LEU A 384 -13.88 -8.25 -10.04
N MET A 385 -14.21 -8.37 -8.74
CA MET A 385 -13.22 -8.58 -7.69
C MET A 385 -12.43 -9.88 -7.87
N SER A 386 -13.09 -10.97 -8.29
CA SER A 386 -12.44 -12.26 -8.54
C SER A 386 -11.40 -12.16 -9.66
N ASN A 387 -11.71 -11.48 -10.76
CA ASN A 387 -10.76 -11.28 -11.85
C ASN A 387 -9.52 -10.50 -11.41
N SER A 388 -9.70 -9.42 -10.64
CA SER A 388 -8.56 -8.66 -10.09
C SER A 388 -7.70 -9.49 -9.13
N VAL A 389 -8.32 -10.36 -8.33
CA VAL A 389 -7.59 -11.25 -7.40
C VAL A 389 -6.71 -12.23 -8.16
N ILE A 390 -7.23 -12.83 -9.23
CA ILE A 390 -6.50 -13.80 -10.04
C ILE A 390 -5.28 -13.12 -10.67
N GLU A 391 -5.44 -11.94 -11.28
CA GLU A 391 -4.33 -11.17 -11.88
C GLU A 391 -3.20 -10.93 -10.86
N ILE A 392 -3.55 -10.52 -9.64
CA ILE A 392 -2.56 -10.26 -8.57
C ILE A 392 -1.91 -11.55 -8.09
N ASN A 393 -2.69 -12.62 -7.95
CA ASN A 393 -2.19 -13.90 -7.43
C ASN A 393 -1.16 -14.54 -8.38
N GLU A 394 -1.37 -14.44 -9.70
CA GLU A 394 -0.41 -14.89 -10.70
C GLU A 394 0.95 -14.15 -10.62
N GLN A 395 0.97 -12.97 -10.00
CA GLN A 395 2.15 -12.09 -9.92
C GLN A 395 2.56 -11.77 -8.48
N ARG A 396 2.10 -12.58 -7.52
CA ARG A 396 2.30 -12.34 -6.09
C ARG A 396 3.75 -12.06 -5.72
N ASP A 397 4.71 -12.79 -6.31
CA ASP A 397 6.12 -12.69 -5.94
C ASP A 397 6.73 -11.34 -6.37
N VAL A 398 6.36 -10.87 -7.56
CA VAL A 398 6.80 -9.58 -8.11
C VAL A 398 6.21 -8.44 -7.29
N VAL A 399 4.90 -8.50 -7.05
CA VAL A 399 4.15 -7.52 -6.24
C VAL A 399 4.76 -7.43 -4.84
N MET A 400 4.99 -8.56 -4.18
CA MET A 400 5.59 -8.61 -2.84
C MET A 400 7.01 -8.04 -2.81
N LEU A 401 7.83 -8.36 -3.82
CA LEU A 401 9.19 -7.84 -3.90
C LEU A 401 9.21 -6.32 -4.07
N LEU A 402 8.35 -5.78 -4.94
CA LEU A 402 8.19 -4.34 -5.17
C LEU A 402 7.69 -3.60 -3.93
N GLN A 403 6.77 -4.20 -3.18
CA GLN A 403 6.27 -3.60 -1.94
C GLN A 403 7.36 -3.52 -0.87
N ARG A 404 8.09 -4.62 -0.65
CA ARG A 404 9.24 -4.64 0.27
C ARG A 404 10.26 -3.60 -0.12
N LEU A 405 10.54 -3.50 -1.43
CA LEU A 405 11.45 -2.52 -1.96
C LEU A 405 10.96 -1.08 -1.70
N SER A 406 9.70 -0.78 -2.03
CA SER A 406 9.11 0.54 -1.83
C SER A 406 9.23 0.98 -0.36
N VAL A 407 8.90 0.09 0.57
CA VAL A 407 9.01 0.38 2.00
C VAL A 407 10.47 0.50 2.44
N ALA A 408 11.36 -0.36 1.94
CA ALA A 408 12.79 -0.25 2.26
C ALA A 408 13.39 1.09 1.80
N MET A 409 13.01 1.58 0.61
CA MET A 409 13.43 2.90 0.11
C MET A 409 12.91 4.04 0.98
N VAL A 410 11.67 3.95 1.46
CA VAL A 410 11.09 4.96 2.37
C VAL A 410 11.77 4.96 3.74
N MET A 411 12.10 3.79 4.26
CA MET A 411 12.85 3.70 5.52
C MET A 411 14.28 4.21 5.37
N GLU A 412 14.90 3.96 4.23
CA GLU A 412 16.22 4.48 3.90
C GLU A 412 16.24 6.01 3.85
N THR A 413 15.23 6.65 3.26
CA THR A 413 15.16 8.12 3.22
C THR A 413 14.88 8.73 4.59
N ARG A 414 14.04 8.08 5.43
CA ARG A 414 13.73 8.54 6.80
C ARG A 414 14.90 8.35 7.76
N VAL A 415 15.37 7.11 7.88
CA VAL A 415 16.31 6.68 8.92
C VAL A 415 17.75 6.82 8.44
N GLY A 416 18.02 6.63 7.15
CA GLY A 416 19.38 6.64 6.62
C GLY A 416 20.12 7.97 6.76
N ARG A 417 19.39 9.10 6.87
CA ARG A 417 20.00 10.42 7.13
C ARG A 417 20.36 10.62 8.60
N VAL A 418 19.46 10.25 9.51
CA VAL A 418 19.62 10.46 10.96
C VAL A 418 20.56 9.43 11.59
N LEU A 419 20.49 8.19 11.13
CA LEU A 419 21.19 7.03 11.70
C LEU A 419 22.21 6.43 10.71
N LYS A 420 22.98 7.31 10.07
CA LYS A 420 24.01 6.92 9.07
C LYS A 420 24.97 5.86 9.62
N GLY A 421 25.46 6.04 10.86
CA GLY A 421 26.39 5.08 11.49
C GLY A 421 25.79 3.69 11.70
N TYR A 422 24.53 3.62 12.14
CA TYR A 422 23.82 2.35 12.31
C TYR A 422 23.59 1.66 10.96
N TYR A 423 23.15 2.41 9.94
CA TYR A 423 22.93 1.85 8.61
C TYR A 423 24.23 1.31 8.02
N CYS A 424 25.36 2.04 8.15
CA CYS A 424 26.68 1.55 7.74
C CYS A 424 27.08 0.24 8.44
N ARG A 425 26.79 0.11 9.75
CA ARG A 425 27.06 -1.13 10.50
C ARG A 425 26.23 -2.30 9.99
N ARG A 426 24.91 -2.13 9.89
CA ARG A 426 23.99 -3.16 9.39
C ARG A 426 24.26 -3.53 7.93
N GLN A 427 24.70 -2.58 7.12
CA GLN A 427 25.09 -2.83 5.74
C GLN A 427 26.24 -3.83 5.66
N ARG A 428 27.24 -3.72 6.55
CA ARG A 428 28.36 -4.70 6.62
C ARG A 428 27.94 -6.11 7.05
N GLU A 429 26.80 -6.25 7.72
CA GLU A 429 26.26 -7.55 8.16
C GLU A 429 25.44 -8.26 7.07
N HIS A 430 24.86 -7.51 6.12
CA HIS A 430 23.93 -8.05 5.12
C HIS A 430 24.42 -7.94 3.68
N PHE A 431 25.37 -7.04 3.40
CA PHE A 431 26.16 -7.01 2.18
C PHE A 431 27.56 -7.54 2.46
N ALA A 432 28.17 -8.17 1.47
CA ALA A 432 29.57 -8.54 1.59
C ALA A 432 30.42 -7.29 1.36
N CYS A 433 31.13 -6.83 2.39
CA CYS A 433 31.97 -5.64 2.31
C CYS A 433 33.45 -6.05 2.33
N CYS A 434 34.16 -5.79 1.22
CA CYS A 434 35.60 -6.02 1.09
C CYS A 434 36.26 -4.74 0.58
N ASP A 435 37.37 -4.30 1.19
CA ASP A 435 38.16 -3.13 0.76
C ASP A 435 37.36 -1.83 0.54
N GLY A 436 36.35 -1.59 1.38
CA GLY A 436 35.47 -0.42 1.27
C GLY A 436 34.44 -0.49 0.14
N ARG A 437 34.35 -1.62 -0.57
CA ARG A 437 33.33 -1.88 -1.60
C ARG A 437 32.19 -2.73 -1.04
N VAL A 438 31.01 -2.58 -1.65
CA VAL A 438 29.76 -3.24 -1.23
C VAL A 438 29.32 -4.20 -2.33
N TYR A 439 29.22 -5.49 -1.98
CA TYR A 439 28.85 -6.55 -2.91
C TYR A 439 27.56 -7.26 -2.52
N VAL A 440 26.80 -7.67 -3.54
CA VAL A 440 25.74 -8.69 -3.41
C VAL A 440 26.29 -10.00 -3.96
N VAL A 441 26.18 -11.05 -3.14
CA VAL A 441 26.67 -12.39 -3.49
C VAL A 441 25.50 -13.28 -3.87
N HIS A 442 25.48 -13.69 -5.11
CA HIS A 442 24.53 -14.67 -5.61
C HIS A 442 25.09 -16.07 -5.57
N HIS A 443 24.44 -16.95 -4.81
CA HIS A 443 24.69 -18.38 -4.80
C HIS A 443 23.82 -19.07 -5.86
N CYS A 444 24.44 -19.58 -6.92
CA CYS A 444 23.82 -20.51 -7.86
C CYS A 444 24.25 -21.93 -7.51
N THR A 445 23.40 -22.92 -7.79
CA THR A 445 23.84 -24.32 -7.83
C THR A 445 24.17 -24.70 -9.28
N CYS A 446 25.21 -25.49 -9.51
CA CYS A 446 25.63 -25.99 -10.83
C CYS A 446 24.53 -26.80 -11.53
N TYR A 447 23.55 -27.32 -10.78
CA TYR A 447 22.42 -28.05 -11.33
C TYR A 447 21.44 -27.11 -12.06
N ASP A 448 21.20 -25.91 -11.52
CA ASP A 448 20.31 -24.90 -12.13
C ASP A 448 20.84 -24.36 -13.48
N GLU A 449 22.17 -24.23 -13.64
CA GLU A 449 22.75 -23.72 -14.90
C GLU A 449 22.67 -24.74 -16.04
N ARG A 450 22.83 -26.05 -15.78
CA ARG A 450 22.65 -27.09 -16.81
C ARG A 450 21.20 -27.19 -17.28
N VAL A 451 20.24 -27.07 -16.36
CA VAL A 451 18.81 -27.09 -16.70
C VAL A 451 18.42 -25.84 -17.49
N LYS A 452 18.89 -24.65 -17.11
CA LYS A 452 18.66 -23.41 -17.89
C LYS A 452 19.29 -23.46 -19.28
N ASN A 453 20.52 -23.95 -19.42
CA ASN A 453 21.18 -24.06 -20.72
C ASN A 453 20.48 -25.08 -21.63
N ASN A 454 19.96 -26.18 -21.07
CA ASN A 454 19.18 -27.16 -21.84
C ASN A 454 17.81 -26.60 -22.27
N LEU A 455 17.15 -25.79 -21.43
CA LEU A 455 15.88 -25.12 -21.78
C LEU A 455 16.06 -24.00 -22.80
N THR A 456 17.16 -23.25 -22.77
CA THR A 456 17.46 -22.23 -23.81
C THR A 456 17.86 -22.83 -25.15
N ASN A 457 18.37 -24.07 -25.17
CA ASN A 457 18.66 -24.82 -26.39
C ASN A 457 17.44 -25.55 -26.96
N LEU A 458 16.29 -25.51 -26.26
CA LEU A 458 15.00 -26.08 -26.67
C LEU A 458 14.02 -24.99 -27.13
N THR A 459 14.49 -23.94 -27.81
CA THR A 459 13.61 -23.18 -28.72
C THR A 459 13.33 -24.04 -29.95
N PRO A 460 12.09 -24.05 -30.48
CA PRO A 460 11.69 -25.04 -31.46
C PRO A 460 12.41 -24.75 -32.78
N VAL A 461 13.19 -25.74 -33.22
CA VAL A 461 13.47 -25.93 -34.64
C VAL A 461 12.11 -25.96 -35.33
N THR A 462 11.85 -24.90 -36.09
CA THR A 462 10.81 -24.84 -37.11
C THR A 462 10.76 -26.16 -37.87
N ASN A 463 9.67 -26.90 -37.71
CA ASN A 463 9.33 -28.02 -38.57
C ASN A 463 7.97 -27.71 -39.21
N ARG A 464 8.07 -27.28 -40.47
CA ARG A 464 7.07 -27.22 -41.56
C ARG A 464 5.76 -26.47 -41.33
#